data_AF-B4D6H8-F1
#
_entry.id   AF-B4D6H8-F1
#
_cell.length_a   1.000
_cell.length_b   1.000
_cell.length_c   1.000
_cell.angle_alpha   90.00
_cell.angle_beta   90.00
_cell.angle_gamma   90.00
#
_symmetry.space_group_name_H-M   'P 1'
#
loop_
_entity.id
_entity.type
_entity.pdbx_description
1 polymer ?
#
loop_
_entity_poly.entity_id
_entity_poly.type
_entity_poly.pdbx_seq_one_letter_code
_entity_poly.pdbx_strand_id
1 'polypeptide(L)'
;MNRIFTYPASLFAGAVMVLLALAPTSQAHYTSATPPTSGPTIPGDKAALDRNGIAYAPENAPECVKRAIWATNFLRNKPYVWGGGHESFYVDGYDCSGTVSFLLHHAGLINSPIVSKDFTGYGTSGKGHWITIYAKDGHVFAVVAGLRLDTTGFGGEDGPRWRINGRPAWGFTARHPNGL
;
A
#
# COMPACT_ATOMS: atom_id res chain seq x y z
N MET A 1 0.91 -4.01 89.68
CA MET A 1 0.52 -4.68 88.41
C MET A 1 0.45 -3.62 87.32
N ASN A 2 1.48 -3.52 86.49
CA ASN A 2 1.56 -2.54 85.39
C ASN A 2 0.91 -3.12 84.12
N ARG A 3 0.01 -2.37 83.48
CA ARG A 3 -0.35 -2.59 82.07
C ARG A 3 -0.27 -1.27 81.31
N ILE A 4 0.39 -1.35 80.17
CA ILE A 4 0.92 -0.28 79.32
C ILE A 4 0.17 -0.34 77.97
N PHE A 5 -0.24 0.84 77.46
CA PHE A 5 -0.30 1.32 76.04
C PHE A 5 -1.07 0.49 74.98
N THR A 6 -1.68 1.00 73.90
CA THR A 6 -1.82 2.32 73.27
C THR A 6 -2.96 2.24 72.23
N TYR A 7 -3.56 3.38 71.86
CA TYR A 7 -4.42 3.55 70.68
C TYR A 7 -3.60 3.98 69.45
N PRO A 8 -4.09 3.74 68.22
CA PRO A 8 -3.77 4.64 67.12
C PRO A 8 -5.01 5.26 66.47
N ALA A 9 -4.88 6.56 66.21
CA ALA A 9 -5.66 7.36 65.28
C ALA A 9 -4.87 7.51 63.96
N SER A 10 -5.52 7.52 62.80
CA SER A 10 -5.01 8.03 61.51
C SER A 10 -6.19 8.14 60.51
N LEU A 11 -6.75 9.32 60.21
CA LEU A 11 -6.40 10.25 59.12
C LEU A 11 -6.48 9.67 57.69
N PHE A 12 -7.52 10.10 56.97
CA PHE A 12 -7.63 10.07 55.51
C PHE A 12 -6.88 11.27 54.91
N ALA A 13 -6.02 11.04 53.92
CA ALA A 13 -5.73 12.00 52.83
C ALA A 13 -4.99 11.27 51.70
N GLY A 14 -5.47 11.43 50.47
CA GLY A 14 -4.97 10.72 49.30
C GLY A 14 -3.67 11.29 48.72
N ALA A 15 -3.02 10.47 47.89
CA ALA A 15 -2.11 10.93 46.85
C ALA A 15 -2.12 9.91 45.71
N VAL A 16 -2.30 10.46 44.51
CA VAL A 16 -2.40 9.79 43.22
C VAL A 16 -1.08 9.10 42.87
N MET A 17 -1.12 7.78 42.64
CA MET A 17 -0.05 7.07 41.94
C MET A 17 -0.50 6.87 40.49
N VAL A 18 0.04 7.71 39.61
CA VAL A 18 -0.05 7.54 38.15
C VAL A 18 0.71 6.27 37.79
N LEU A 19 -0.02 5.19 37.48
CA LEU A 19 0.57 4.07 36.76
C LEU A 19 0.92 4.57 35.35
N LEU A 20 2.21 4.73 35.07
CA LEU A 20 2.70 4.85 33.70
C LEU A 20 2.55 3.47 33.05
N ALA A 21 1.38 3.20 32.49
CA ALA A 21 1.19 2.08 31.58
C ALA A 21 2.04 2.37 30.33
N LEU A 22 3.10 1.58 30.12
CA LEU A 22 3.74 1.47 28.81
C LEU A 22 2.65 1.00 27.85
N ALA A 23 2.09 1.92 27.06
CA ALA A 23 1.19 1.57 25.99
C ALA A 23 1.95 0.66 25.01
N PRO A 24 1.36 -0.47 24.57
CA PRO A 24 1.99 -1.30 23.57
C PRO A 24 2.22 -0.46 22.32
N THR A 25 3.44 -0.54 21.79
CA THR A 25 3.84 -0.02 20.49
C THR A 25 2.84 -0.47 19.42
N SER A 26 2.45 0.46 18.56
CA SER A 26 1.46 0.30 17.49
C SER A 26 1.52 -1.09 16.85
N GLN A 27 0.54 -1.92 17.17
CA GLN A 27 0.44 -3.26 16.62
C GLN A 27 -0.15 -3.08 15.22
N ALA A 28 0.65 -3.31 14.17
CA ALA A 28 0.12 -3.37 12.81
C ALA A 28 -0.98 -4.42 12.79
N HIS A 29 -2.21 -4.02 12.49
CA HIS A 29 -3.32 -4.95 12.33
C HIS A 29 -3.14 -5.67 10.98
N TYR A 30 -2.59 -6.89 11.04
CA TYR A 30 -2.48 -7.76 9.88
C TYR A 30 -3.86 -8.31 9.51
N THR A 31 -4.43 -7.87 8.39
CA THR A 31 -5.66 -8.48 7.86
C THR A 31 -5.32 -9.76 7.10
N SER A 32 -5.83 -10.91 7.54
CA SER A 32 -5.65 -12.24 6.92
C SER A 32 -6.32 -12.43 5.55
N ALA A 33 -6.67 -11.36 4.85
CA ALA A 33 -7.30 -11.46 3.54
C ALA A 33 -6.23 -11.52 2.46
N THR A 34 -6.00 -12.73 1.93
CA THR A 34 -5.16 -12.93 0.75
C THR A 34 -5.84 -12.28 -0.46
N PRO A 35 -5.12 -11.44 -1.22
CA PRO A 35 -5.64 -10.84 -2.44
C PRO A 35 -6.05 -11.91 -3.46
N PRO A 36 -7.10 -11.65 -4.25
CA PRO A 36 -7.59 -12.64 -5.21
C PRO A 36 -6.57 -12.87 -6.33
N THR A 37 -6.40 -14.13 -6.72
CA THR A 37 -5.52 -14.56 -7.83
C THR A 37 -6.26 -14.70 -9.16
N SER A 38 -7.57 -14.52 -9.16
CA SER A 38 -8.45 -14.47 -10.33
C SER A 38 -9.46 -13.33 -10.18
N GLY A 39 -10.08 -12.92 -11.27
CA GLY A 39 -11.02 -11.80 -11.22
C GLY A 39 -11.60 -11.45 -12.58
N PRO A 40 -12.29 -10.30 -12.67
CA PRO A 40 -12.97 -9.92 -13.89
C PRO A 40 -11.97 -9.64 -15.03
N THR A 41 -12.38 -9.99 -16.24
CA THR A 41 -11.63 -9.74 -17.47
C THR A 41 -12.42 -8.90 -18.47
N ILE A 42 -11.72 -8.34 -19.44
CA ILE A 42 -12.30 -7.64 -20.58
C ILE A 42 -11.57 -8.04 -21.88
N PRO A 43 -12.27 -8.17 -23.03
CA PRO A 43 -11.61 -8.50 -24.30
C PRO A 43 -10.54 -7.48 -24.73
N GLY A 44 -9.48 -7.98 -25.36
CA GLY A 44 -8.40 -7.18 -25.93
C GLY A 44 -7.20 -6.96 -25.00
N ASP A 45 -6.45 -5.89 -25.25
CA ASP A 45 -5.14 -5.60 -24.63
C ASP A 45 -5.18 -4.44 -23.60
N LYS A 46 -6.36 -3.88 -23.33
CA LYS A 46 -6.53 -2.72 -22.44
C LYS A 46 -7.42 -3.05 -21.27
N ALA A 47 -6.99 -2.63 -20.08
CA ALA A 47 -7.77 -2.78 -18.88
C ALA A 47 -8.90 -1.74 -18.87
N ALA A 48 -10.00 -2.07 -18.19
CA ALA A 48 -11.12 -1.16 -17.98
C ALA A 48 -11.40 -0.99 -16.50
N LEU A 49 -11.99 0.14 -16.13
CA LEU A 49 -12.34 0.48 -14.76
C LEU A 49 -13.86 0.63 -14.66
N ASP A 50 -14.49 -0.10 -13.74
CA ASP A 50 -15.92 0.06 -13.48
C ASP A 50 -16.22 1.30 -12.62
N ARG A 51 -17.52 1.59 -12.45
CA ARG A 51 -17.99 2.71 -11.61
C ARG A 51 -17.64 2.59 -10.13
N ASN A 52 -17.26 1.39 -9.66
CA ASN A 52 -16.91 1.11 -8.28
C ASN A 52 -15.37 1.12 -8.06
N GLY A 53 -14.58 1.40 -9.09
CA GLY A 53 -13.12 1.36 -9.01
C GLY A 53 -12.51 -0.04 -9.05
N ILE A 54 -13.22 -1.05 -9.59
CA ILE A 54 -12.65 -2.36 -9.92
C ILE A 54 -12.03 -2.31 -11.32
N ALA A 55 -10.74 -2.66 -11.40
CA ALA A 55 -10.05 -2.85 -12.65
C ALA A 55 -10.27 -4.27 -13.21
N TYR A 56 -10.59 -4.33 -14.50
CA TYR A 56 -10.81 -5.53 -15.29
C TYR A 56 -9.55 -5.82 -16.07
N ALA A 57 -9.01 -7.04 -15.96
CA ALA A 57 -7.78 -7.40 -16.64
C ALA A 57 -8.03 -7.72 -18.12
N PRO A 58 -7.16 -7.29 -19.05
CA PRO A 58 -7.31 -7.66 -20.46
C PRO A 58 -7.14 -9.16 -20.66
N GLU A 59 -7.99 -9.78 -21.49
CA GLU A 59 -7.93 -11.22 -21.78
C GLU A 59 -6.60 -11.63 -22.43
N ASN A 60 -6.01 -10.76 -23.25
CA ASN A 60 -4.74 -11.00 -23.93
C ASN A 60 -3.50 -10.69 -23.06
N ALA A 61 -3.71 -10.14 -21.85
CA ALA A 61 -2.59 -9.83 -20.96
C ALA A 61 -1.90 -11.10 -20.44
N PRO A 62 -0.57 -11.07 -20.25
CA PRO A 62 0.14 -12.11 -19.54
C PRO A 62 -0.47 -12.36 -18.15
N GLU A 63 -0.44 -13.60 -17.70
CA GLU A 63 -1.07 -13.99 -16.42
C GLU A 63 -0.52 -13.21 -15.22
N CYS A 64 0.77 -12.86 -15.23
CA CYS A 64 1.36 -11.99 -14.21
C CYS A 64 0.70 -10.61 -14.15
N VAL A 65 0.35 -10.01 -15.30
CA VAL A 65 -0.33 -8.71 -15.38
C VAL A 65 -1.76 -8.82 -14.86
N LYS A 66 -2.46 -9.91 -15.21
CA LYS A 66 -3.83 -10.18 -14.70
C LYS A 66 -3.84 -10.30 -13.18
N ARG A 67 -2.94 -11.12 -12.61
CA ARG A 67 -2.78 -11.25 -11.16
C ARG A 67 -2.44 -9.93 -10.48
N ALA A 68 -1.57 -9.13 -11.09
CA ALA A 68 -1.23 -7.80 -10.60
C ALA A 68 -2.48 -6.90 -10.47
N ILE A 69 -3.33 -6.89 -11.51
CA ILE A 69 -4.58 -6.12 -11.54
C ILE A 69 -5.56 -6.61 -10.48
N TRP A 70 -5.84 -7.91 -10.46
CA TRP A 70 -6.82 -8.50 -9.55
C TRP A 70 -6.41 -8.34 -8.09
N ALA A 71 -5.14 -8.58 -7.76
CA ALA A 71 -4.64 -8.38 -6.41
C ALA A 71 -4.75 -6.91 -6.00
N THR A 72 -4.37 -5.97 -6.87
CA THR A 72 -4.36 -4.53 -6.52
C THR A 72 -5.77 -3.95 -6.34
N ASN A 73 -6.81 -4.59 -6.91
CA ASN A 73 -8.20 -4.24 -6.56
C ASN A 73 -8.49 -4.37 -5.05
N PHE A 74 -7.72 -5.20 -4.32
CA PHE A 74 -7.79 -5.30 -2.85
C PHE A 74 -7.43 -3.98 -2.15
N LEU A 75 -6.55 -3.17 -2.75
CA LEU A 75 -6.07 -1.92 -2.17
C LEU A 75 -6.99 -0.72 -2.43
N ARG A 76 -7.98 -0.85 -3.33
CA ARG A 76 -8.74 0.28 -3.89
C ARG A 76 -9.51 1.15 -2.90
N ASN A 77 -9.64 0.73 -1.64
CA ASN A 77 -10.30 1.48 -0.56
C ASN A 77 -9.37 1.74 0.63
N LYS A 78 -8.12 1.29 0.57
CA LYS A 78 -7.13 1.52 1.63
C LYS A 78 -6.71 3.00 1.63
N PRO A 79 -6.47 3.60 2.80
CA PRO A 79 -5.94 4.96 2.92
C PRO A 79 -4.48 5.04 2.46
N TYR A 80 -4.05 6.28 2.21
CA TYR A 80 -2.62 6.58 2.13
C TYR A 80 -2.01 6.59 3.53
N VAL A 81 -0.86 5.92 3.69
CA VAL A 81 -0.06 5.95 4.92
C VAL A 81 1.40 6.03 4.52
N TRP A 82 2.10 7.07 4.93
CA TRP A 82 3.54 7.24 4.67
C TRP A 82 4.33 6.05 5.23
N GLY A 83 5.17 5.40 4.42
CA GLY A 83 5.89 4.17 4.79
C GLY A 83 5.03 2.91 4.79
N GLY A 84 3.73 3.01 4.48
CA GLY A 84 2.82 1.88 4.42
C GLY A 84 3.21 0.92 3.30
N GLY A 85 3.37 -0.36 3.64
CA GLY A 85 3.67 -1.43 2.69
C GLY A 85 5.16 -1.81 2.60
N HIS A 86 6.04 -1.19 3.39
CA HIS A 86 7.49 -1.47 3.34
C HIS A 86 7.95 -2.56 4.31
N GLU A 87 7.29 -2.72 5.45
CA GLU A 87 7.59 -3.81 6.40
C GLU A 87 6.85 -5.11 6.04
N SER A 88 5.70 -4.98 5.38
CA SER A 88 4.84 -6.10 4.97
C SER A 88 3.95 -5.68 3.80
N PHE A 89 3.66 -6.60 2.89
CA PHE A 89 2.66 -6.41 1.83
C PHE A 89 1.22 -6.37 2.35
N TYR A 90 0.98 -6.75 3.61
CA TYR A 90 -0.37 -6.82 4.19
C TYR A 90 -0.49 -5.88 5.38
N VAL A 91 -0.85 -4.64 5.08
CA VAL A 91 -1.04 -3.55 6.04
C VAL A 91 -2.36 -2.80 5.78
N ASP A 92 -2.73 -1.92 6.70
CA ASP A 92 -3.98 -1.17 6.62
C ASP A 92 -3.95 0.06 5.72
N GLY A 93 -2.77 0.54 5.33
CA GLY A 93 -2.61 1.65 4.40
C GLY A 93 -1.26 1.61 3.70
N TYR A 94 -1.16 2.27 2.55
CA TYR A 94 -0.01 2.14 1.65
C TYR A 94 0.45 3.52 1.20
N ASP A 95 1.78 3.69 1.08
CA ASP A 95 2.34 4.82 0.35
C ASP A 95 2.42 4.54 -1.15
N CYS A 96 2.91 5.52 -1.92
CA CYS A 96 3.04 5.41 -3.37
C CYS A 96 3.88 4.20 -3.80
N SER A 97 5.00 3.97 -3.12
CA SER A 97 5.97 2.92 -3.42
C SER A 97 5.58 1.56 -2.85
N GLY A 98 4.95 1.50 -1.69
CA GLY A 98 4.33 0.30 -1.15
C GLY A 98 3.19 -0.20 -2.05
N THR A 99 2.42 0.72 -2.63
CA THR A 99 1.37 0.39 -3.61
C THR A 99 1.92 -0.27 -4.87
N VAL A 100 2.93 0.35 -5.50
CA VAL A 100 3.57 -0.20 -6.71
C VAL A 100 4.30 -1.50 -6.38
N SER A 101 4.92 -1.60 -5.21
CA SER A 101 5.55 -2.82 -4.73
C SER A 101 4.55 -3.97 -4.57
N PHE A 102 3.40 -3.71 -3.95
CA PHE A 102 2.32 -4.70 -3.81
C PHE A 102 1.85 -5.22 -5.17
N LEU A 103 1.64 -4.32 -6.14
CA LEU A 103 1.29 -4.68 -7.49
C LEU A 103 2.33 -5.63 -8.12
N LEU A 104 3.61 -5.29 -8.02
CA LEU A 104 4.70 -6.09 -8.59
C LEU A 104 4.93 -7.42 -7.85
N HIS A 105 4.70 -7.44 -6.54
CA HIS A 105 4.79 -8.66 -5.74
C HIS A 105 3.75 -9.70 -6.21
N HIS A 106 2.50 -9.28 -6.39
CA HIS A 106 1.45 -10.17 -6.89
C HIS A 106 1.56 -10.50 -8.38
N ALA A 107 2.33 -9.71 -9.15
CA ALA A 107 2.78 -10.10 -10.48
C ALA A 107 3.89 -11.18 -10.44
N GLY A 108 4.50 -11.43 -9.28
CA GLY A 108 5.65 -12.34 -9.12
C GLY A 108 6.97 -11.73 -9.61
N LEU A 109 7.07 -10.39 -9.61
CA LEU A 109 8.20 -9.65 -10.18
C LEU A 109 9.18 -9.14 -9.12
N ILE A 110 8.76 -9.06 -7.85
CA ILE A 110 9.59 -8.69 -6.71
C ILE A 110 9.20 -9.49 -5.46
N ASN A 111 10.16 -9.70 -4.57
CA ASN A 111 9.96 -10.40 -3.30
C ASN A 111 10.05 -9.48 -2.08
N SER A 112 10.43 -8.21 -2.27
CA SER A 112 10.56 -7.22 -1.20
C SER A 112 10.13 -5.85 -1.71
N PRO A 113 9.55 -4.98 -0.85
CA PRO A 113 9.17 -3.63 -1.24
C PRO A 113 10.37 -2.79 -1.69
N ILE A 114 10.12 -1.85 -2.60
CA ILE A 114 11.11 -0.92 -3.16
C ILE A 114 10.64 0.50 -2.84
N VAL A 115 11.55 1.38 -2.44
CA VAL A 115 11.26 2.81 -2.22
C VAL A 115 11.16 3.57 -3.54
N SER A 116 10.43 4.69 -3.55
CA SER A 116 10.14 5.47 -4.77
C SER A 116 11.37 5.85 -5.59
N LYS A 117 12.47 6.25 -4.94
CA LYS A 117 13.74 6.59 -5.58
C LYS A 117 14.36 5.41 -6.32
N ASP A 118 14.36 4.22 -5.71
CA ASP A 118 15.04 3.04 -6.25
C ASP A 118 14.31 2.47 -7.47
N PHE A 119 13.01 2.74 -7.61
CA PHE A 119 12.29 2.44 -8.84
C PHE A 119 12.84 3.15 -10.07
N THR A 120 13.63 4.23 -9.93
CA THR A 120 14.29 4.87 -11.09
C THR A 120 15.31 3.95 -11.77
N GLY A 121 15.84 2.95 -11.05
CA GLY A 121 16.76 1.93 -11.58
C GLY A 121 16.13 0.56 -11.82
N TYR A 122 14.85 0.36 -11.50
CA TYR A 122 14.18 -0.95 -11.59
C TYR A 122 13.97 -1.43 -13.03
N GLY A 123 14.12 -2.72 -13.31
CA GLY A 123 13.79 -3.32 -14.61
C GLY A 123 14.56 -2.70 -15.79
N THR A 124 13.89 -2.49 -16.93
CA THR A 124 14.45 -1.88 -18.15
C THR A 124 13.97 -0.45 -18.33
N SER A 125 14.79 0.38 -18.99
CA SER A 125 14.48 1.79 -19.27
C SER A 125 13.34 1.94 -20.29
N GLY A 126 12.47 2.93 -20.09
CA GLY A 126 11.41 3.26 -21.02
C GLY A 126 10.06 2.64 -20.66
N LYS A 127 9.09 2.84 -21.55
CA LYS A 127 7.71 2.35 -21.38
C LYS A 127 7.63 0.86 -21.75
N GLY A 128 6.98 0.09 -20.90
CA GLY A 128 6.62 -1.30 -21.17
C GLY A 128 5.32 -1.41 -21.95
N HIS A 129 5.04 -2.61 -22.47
CA HIS A 129 3.82 -2.90 -23.23
C HIS A 129 2.59 -3.03 -22.32
N TRP A 130 2.78 -3.67 -21.17
CA TRP A 130 1.76 -3.95 -20.16
C TRP A 130 1.95 -3.13 -18.90
N ILE A 131 3.18 -2.97 -18.40
CA ILE A 131 3.46 -2.24 -17.16
C ILE A 131 4.51 -1.18 -17.43
N THR A 132 4.18 0.08 -17.13
CA THR A 132 5.15 1.16 -17.04
C THR A 132 5.11 1.78 -15.66
N ILE A 133 6.24 1.79 -14.98
CA ILE A 133 6.46 2.47 -13.71
C ILE A 133 7.05 3.84 -14.01
N TYR A 134 6.47 4.88 -13.45
CA TYR A 134 7.00 6.24 -13.52
C TYR A 134 7.49 6.61 -12.13
N ALA A 135 8.81 6.74 -11.99
CA ALA A 135 9.46 6.91 -10.70
C ALA A 135 10.31 8.18 -10.64
N LYS A 136 10.38 8.78 -9.45
CA LYS A 136 11.33 9.83 -9.09
C LYS A 136 11.54 9.83 -7.57
N ASP A 137 12.47 10.65 -7.10
CA ASP A 137 12.63 10.86 -5.66
C ASP A 137 11.35 11.48 -5.07
N GLY A 138 10.76 10.79 -4.09
CA GLY A 138 9.54 11.19 -3.40
C GLY A 138 8.21 10.78 -4.06
N HIS A 139 8.19 10.18 -5.26
CA HIS A 139 6.93 9.65 -5.81
C HIS A 139 7.11 8.58 -6.88
N VAL A 140 6.20 7.60 -6.89
CA VAL A 140 6.10 6.57 -7.92
C VAL A 140 4.64 6.23 -8.20
N PHE A 141 4.32 5.97 -9.47
CA PHE A 141 3.03 5.43 -9.89
C PHE A 141 3.24 4.45 -11.04
N ALA A 142 2.22 3.67 -11.37
CA ALA A 142 2.28 2.73 -12.49
C ALA A 142 1.14 2.96 -13.49
N VAL A 143 1.39 2.62 -14.75
CA VAL A 143 0.37 2.43 -15.77
C VAL A 143 0.38 0.96 -16.15
N VAL A 144 -0.75 0.28 -15.93
CA VAL A 144 -0.92 -1.16 -16.14
C VAL A 144 -2.05 -1.38 -17.15
N ALA A 145 -1.71 -1.92 -18.31
CA ALA A 145 -2.61 -2.11 -19.45
C ALA A 145 -3.42 -0.86 -19.80
N GLY A 146 -2.84 0.33 -19.61
CA GLY A 146 -3.48 1.62 -19.88
C GLY A 146 -4.19 2.28 -18.69
N LEU A 147 -4.41 1.58 -17.57
CA LEU A 147 -4.95 2.17 -16.35
C LEU A 147 -3.82 2.68 -15.44
N ARG A 148 -4.00 3.88 -14.89
CA ARG A 148 -3.06 4.44 -13.91
C ARG A 148 -3.39 3.89 -12.52
N LEU A 149 -2.40 3.34 -11.84
CA LEU A 149 -2.39 3.07 -10.40
C LEU A 149 -1.55 4.15 -9.71
N ASP A 150 -2.18 4.92 -8.83
CA ASP A 150 -1.55 6.07 -8.18
C ASP A 150 -2.16 6.29 -6.79
N THR A 151 -1.38 6.84 -5.88
CA THR A 151 -1.86 7.24 -4.54
C THR A 151 -2.19 8.71 -4.41
N THR A 152 -2.02 9.47 -5.50
CA THR A 152 -2.31 10.90 -5.57
C THR A 152 -3.45 11.18 -6.56
N GLY A 153 -4.48 11.85 -6.06
CA GLY A 153 -5.63 12.35 -6.80
C GLY A 153 -5.56 13.86 -7.05
N PHE A 154 -6.69 14.46 -7.43
CA PHE A 154 -6.79 15.91 -7.69
C PHE A 154 -6.71 16.77 -6.41
N GLY A 155 -6.94 16.19 -5.22
CA GLY A 155 -6.94 16.90 -3.93
C GLY A 155 -5.81 16.52 -2.98
N GLY A 156 -4.83 15.73 -3.42
CA GLY A 156 -3.73 15.23 -2.58
C GLY A 156 -3.66 13.71 -2.52
N GLU A 157 -3.05 13.21 -1.45
CA GLU A 157 -2.89 11.78 -1.18
C GLU A 157 -4.23 11.17 -0.73
N ASP A 158 -4.77 10.24 -1.52
CA ASP A 158 -6.06 9.58 -1.27
C ASP A 158 -5.96 8.05 -1.24
N GLY A 159 -4.72 7.54 -1.27
CA GLY A 159 -4.39 6.12 -1.18
C GLY A 159 -4.50 5.41 -2.53
N PRO A 160 -4.26 4.09 -2.57
CA PRO A 160 -4.14 3.34 -3.81
C PRO A 160 -5.44 3.38 -4.63
N ARG A 161 -5.43 3.98 -5.82
CA ARG A 161 -6.61 4.01 -6.69
C ARG A 161 -6.25 3.72 -8.14
N TRP A 162 -7.11 2.95 -8.81
CA TRP A 162 -7.14 2.85 -10.25
C TRP A 162 -7.79 4.09 -10.86
N ARG A 163 -7.25 4.56 -11.99
CA ARG A 163 -7.65 5.80 -12.62
C ARG A 163 -7.62 5.67 -14.14
N ILE A 164 -8.68 6.14 -14.79
CA ILE A 164 -8.78 6.21 -16.26
C ILE A 164 -7.98 7.41 -16.78
N ASN A 165 -7.94 8.51 -16.03
CA ASN A 165 -7.19 9.68 -16.43
C ASN A 165 -5.69 9.45 -16.27
N GLY A 166 -4.95 9.78 -17.31
CA GLY A 166 -3.50 9.93 -17.24
C GLY A 166 -3.10 11.08 -16.32
N ARG A 167 -1.78 11.22 -16.13
CA ARG A 167 -1.18 12.38 -15.47
C ARG A 167 0.06 12.83 -16.23
N PRO A 168 0.47 14.09 -16.11
CA PRO A 168 1.79 14.52 -16.56
C PRO A 168 2.86 13.66 -15.88
N ALA A 169 3.73 13.07 -16.70
CA ALA A 169 4.87 12.26 -16.25
C ALA A 169 6.20 13.05 -16.32
N TRP A 170 6.13 14.38 -16.39
CA TRP A 170 7.33 15.21 -16.44
C TRP A 170 8.14 15.08 -15.15
N GLY A 171 9.45 14.87 -15.28
CA GLY A 171 10.36 14.64 -14.16
C GLY A 171 10.32 13.22 -13.60
N PHE A 172 9.56 12.31 -14.21
CA PHE A 172 9.59 10.88 -13.88
C PHE A 172 10.45 10.10 -14.87
N THR A 173 11.21 9.16 -14.34
CA THR A 173 11.90 8.13 -15.11
C THR A 173 10.92 6.99 -15.38
N ALA A 174 10.66 6.71 -16.67
CA ALA A 174 9.86 5.57 -17.07
C ALA A 174 10.71 4.29 -17.04
N ARG A 175 10.20 3.26 -16.38
CA ARG A 175 10.79 1.92 -16.27
C ARG A 175 9.73 0.85 -16.50
N HIS A 176 10.11 -0.36 -16.86
CA HIS A 176 9.21 -1.49 -16.94
C HIS A 176 9.87 -2.79 -16.49
N PRO A 177 9.11 -3.77 -15.95
CA PRO A 177 9.62 -5.10 -15.69
C PRO A 177 10.08 -5.77 -17.00
N ASN A 178 11.15 -6.55 -16.94
CA ASN A 178 11.70 -7.19 -18.14
C ASN A 178 10.67 -8.12 -18.81
N GLY A 179 10.45 -7.93 -20.11
CA GLY A 179 9.47 -8.71 -20.89
C GLY A 179 8.01 -8.26 -20.74
N LEU A 180 7.75 -7.12 -20.09
CA LEU A 180 6.41 -6.53 -19.90
C LEU A 180 6.33 -5.07 -20.34
#